data_AF-A0A846UEN7-F1
#
_entry.id   AF-A0A846UEN7-F1
#
_cell.length_a   1.000
_cell.length_b   1.000
_cell.length_c   1.000
_cell.angle_alpha   90.00
_cell.angle_beta   90.00
_cell.angle_gamma   90.00
#
_symmetry.space_group_name_H-M   'P 1'
#
loop_
_entity.id
_entity.type
_entity.pdbx_description
1 polymer ?
#
loop_
_entity_poly.entity_id
_entity_poly.type
_entity_poly.pdbx_seq_one_letter_code
_entity_poly.pdbx_strand_id
1 'polypeptide(L)'
;MSIDIGAILEGAVGAAAGAVRETAPQVEDFLREIGHGHEAAILAVAEAFAVGDIDEDTFESEMDDEAKTLEAELQAVAVLTKAIAQRAINAFQRALVDGVKAAIATVV
;
A
#
# COMPACT_ATOMS: atom_id res chain seq x y z
N MET A 1 5.88 -20.47 -4.48
CA MET A 1 4.79 -19.72 -3.83
C MET A 1 4.53 -18.51 -4.71
N SER A 2 3.28 -18.15 -5.01
CA SER A 2 3.02 -16.92 -5.77
C SER A 2 2.04 -16.09 -4.97
N ILE A 3 2.53 -15.04 -4.32
CA ILE A 3 1.69 -14.01 -3.74
C ILE A 3 1.14 -13.19 -4.91
N ASP A 4 -0.17 -13.09 -5.03
CA ASP A 4 -0.81 -12.25 -6.06
C ASP A 4 -0.77 -10.79 -5.62
N ILE A 5 0.42 -10.18 -5.72
CA ILE A 5 0.63 -8.82 -5.25
C ILE A 5 -0.19 -7.81 -6.03
N GLY A 6 -0.44 -8.06 -7.31
CA GLY A 6 -1.27 -7.21 -8.16
C GLY A 6 -2.70 -7.13 -7.63
N ALA A 7 -3.31 -8.27 -7.26
CA ALA A 7 -4.64 -8.29 -6.67
C ALA A 7 -4.69 -7.58 -5.29
N ILE A 8 -3.66 -7.76 -4.46
CA ILE A 8 -3.57 -7.11 -3.14
C ILE A 8 -3.42 -5.59 -3.31
N LEU A 9 -2.56 -5.15 -4.24
CA LEU A 9 -2.35 -3.74 -4.55
C LEU A 9 -3.62 -3.08 -5.10
N GLU A 10 -4.32 -3.73 -6.02
CA GLU A 10 -5.62 -3.23 -6.51
C GLU A 10 -6.62 -3.06 -5.35
N GLY A 11 -6.65 -4.01 -4.41
CA GLY A 11 -7.44 -3.90 -3.19
C GLY A 11 -7.03 -2.70 -2.32
N ALA A 12 -5.72 -2.50 -2.12
CA ALA A 12 -5.18 -1.41 -1.32
C ALA A 12 -5.45 -0.03 -1.96
N VAL A 13 -5.25 0.10 -3.27
CA VAL A 13 -5.60 1.31 -4.03
C VAL A 13 -7.10 1.58 -3.95
N GLY A 14 -7.94 0.55 -4.09
CA GLY A 14 -9.39 0.68 -3.93
C GLY A 14 -9.81 1.18 -2.53
N ALA A 15 -9.14 0.68 -1.48
CA ALA A 15 -9.37 1.14 -0.10
C ALA A 15 -8.98 2.61 0.07
N ALA A 16 -7.83 3.01 -0.48
CA ALA A 16 -7.33 4.39 -0.46
C ALA A 16 -8.28 5.35 -1.18
N ALA A 17 -8.69 5.00 -2.40
CA ALA A 17 -9.64 5.77 -3.21
C ALA A 17 -10.99 5.89 -2.51
N GLY A 18 -11.48 4.79 -1.92
CA GLY A 18 -12.70 4.77 -1.12
C GLY A 18 -12.65 5.73 0.08
N ALA A 19 -11.51 5.80 0.78
CA ALA A 19 -11.33 6.65 1.96
C ALA A 19 -11.37 8.15 1.66
N VAL A 20 -11.09 8.56 0.41
CA VAL A 20 -11.05 9.97 0.00
C VAL A 20 -12.11 10.34 -1.05
N ARG A 21 -12.92 9.39 -1.49
CA ARG A 21 -13.88 9.53 -2.61
C ARG A 21 -14.78 10.75 -2.52
N GLU A 22 -15.28 11.07 -1.33
CA GLU A 22 -16.20 12.20 -1.14
C GLU A 22 -15.47 13.56 -1.19
N THR A 23 -14.19 13.58 -0.82
CA THR A 23 -13.41 14.82 -0.67
C THR A 23 -12.47 15.09 -1.83
N ALA A 24 -12.02 14.05 -2.53
CA ALA A 24 -11.03 14.14 -3.58
C ALA A 24 -11.10 12.93 -4.54
N PRO A 25 -12.20 12.76 -5.30
CA PRO A 25 -12.36 11.63 -6.22
C PRO A 25 -11.30 11.60 -7.34
N GLN A 26 -10.75 12.76 -7.72
CA GLN A 26 -9.69 12.89 -8.74
C GLN A 26 -8.35 12.28 -8.33
N VAL A 27 -8.25 11.76 -7.11
CA VAL A 27 -7.03 11.20 -6.52
C VAL A 27 -6.85 9.73 -6.86
N GLU A 28 -7.91 9.06 -7.31
CA GLU A 28 -7.87 7.64 -7.66
C GLU A 28 -6.80 7.33 -8.72
N ASP A 29 -6.71 8.14 -9.78
CA ASP A 29 -5.72 7.94 -10.84
C ASP A 29 -4.29 8.06 -10.31
N PHE A 30 -4.04 9.05 -9.43
CA PHE A 30 -2.75 9.22 -8.77
C PHE A 30 -2.44 8.06 -7.82
N LEU A 31 -3.42 7.58 -7.05
CA LEU A 31 -3.24 6.43 -6.17
C LEU A 31 -2.92 5.16 -6.94
N ARG A 32 -3.53 4.96 -8.12
CA ARG A 32 -3.19 3.86 -9.02
C ARG A 32 -1.77 3.99 -9.54
N GLU A 33 -1.41 5.15 -10.09
CA GLU A 33 -0.07 5.38 -10.65
C GLU A 33 1.03 5.19 -9.59
N ILE A 34 0.86 5.83 -8.43
CA ILE A 34 1.79 5.75 -7.31
C ILE A 34 1.82 4.30 -6.78
N GLY A 35 0.66 3.67 -6.52
CA GLY A 35 0.59 2.29 -6.05
C GLY A 35 1.30 1.28 -6.97
N HIS A 36 1.13 1.40 -8.29
CA HIS A 36 1.84 0.56 -9.26
C HIS A 36 3.33 0.87 -9.37
N GLY A 37 3.73 2.14 -9.17
CA GLY A 37 5.14 2.53 -9.15
C GLY A 37 5.94 1.82 -8.06
N HIS A 38 5.29 1.47 -6.95
CA HIS A 38 5.88 0.80 -5.80
C HIS A 38 5.66 -0.72 -5.77
N GLU A 39 5.00 -1.28 -6.78
CA GLU A 39 4.63 -2.71 -6.82
C GLU A 39 5.83 -3.65 -6.63
N ALA A 40 6.94 -3.37 -7.31
CA ALA A 40 8.14 -4.20 -7.22
C ALA A 40 8.80 -4.15 -5.83
N ALA A 41 8.79 -2.99 -5.17
CA ALA A 41 9.34 -2.83 -3.83
C ALA A 41 8.50 -3.56 -2.79
N ILE A 42 7.18 -3.36 -2.87
CA ILE A 42 6.20 -4.04 -2.02
C ILE A 42 6.26 -5.57 -2.20
N LEU A 43 6.41 -6.04 -3.44
CA LEU A 43 6.59 -7.47 -3.71
C LEU A 43 7.88 -8.02 -3.08
N ALA A 44 8.99 -7.29 -3.19
CA ALA A 44 10.26 -7.73 -2.62
C ALA A 44 10.18 -7.87 -1.09
N VAL A 45 9.54 -6.91 -0.41
CA VAL A 45 9.32 -6.95 1.04
C VAL A 45 8.40 -8.12 1.41
N ALA A 46 7.32 -8.33 0.66
CA ALA A 46 6.39 -9.44 0.90
C ALA A 46 7.06 -10.82 0.69
N GLU A 47 7.88 -10.97 -0.35
CA GLU A 47 8.63 -12.20 -0.61
C GLU A 47 9.65 -12.50 0.48
N ALA A 48 10.42 -11.49 0.91
CA ALA A 48 11.39 -11.63 2.00
C ALA A 48 10.70 -12.07 3.30
N PHE A 49 9.54 -11.50 3.61
CA PHE A 49 8.77 -11.92 4.78
C PHE A 49 8.22 -13.34 4.63
N ALA A 50 7.71 -13.69 3.45
CA ALA A 50 7.14 -15.01 3.18
C ALA A 50 8.15 -16.17 3.30
N VAL A 51 9.41 -15.93 2.96
CA VAL A 51 10.48 -16.94 3.10
C VAL A 51 11.18 -16.89 4.46
N GLY A 52 10.82 -15.93 5.32
CA GLY A 52 11.39 -15.74 6.65
C GLY A 52 12.78 -15.08 6.64
N ASP A 53 13.16 -14.40 5.55
CA ASP A 53 14.40 -13.61 5.48
C ASP A 53 14.33 -12.36 6.37
N ILE A 54 13.11 -11.85 6.61
CA ILE A 54 12.81 -10.79 7.57
C ILE A 54 11.71 -11.24 8.55
N ASP A 55 11.74 -10.71 9.77
CA ASP A 55 10.71 -10.95 10.78
C ASP A 55 9.50 -10.00 10.60
N GLU A 56 8.45 -10.23 11.39
CA GLU A 56 7.21 -9.44 11.32
C GLU A 56 7.44 -7.97 11.67
N ASP A 57 8.29 -7.68 12.66
CA ASP A 57 8.62 -6.31 13.06
C ASP A 57 9.34 -5.56 11.93
N THR A 58 10.28 -6.23 11.25
CA THR A 58 10.98 -5.68 10.08
C THR A 58 10.01 -5.49 8.92
N PHE A 59 9.17 -6.48 8.63
CA PHE A 59 8.15 -6.38 7.58
C PHE A 59 7.22 -5.18 7.82
N GLU A 60 6.70 -5.01 9.04
CA GLU A 60 5.84 -3.87 9.37
C GLU A 60 6.58 -2.53 9.22
N SER A 61 7.84 -2.47 9.63
CA SER A 61 8.67 -1.27 9.48
C SER A 61 8.89 -0.89 8.00
N GLU A 62 9.23 -1.84 7.14
CA GLU A 62 9.43 -1.60 5.70
C GLU A 62 8.13 -1.15 5.03
N MET A 63 6.99 -1.76 5.38
CA MET A 63 5.68 -1.36 4.84
C MET A 63 5.25 0.03 5.34
N ASP A 64 5.66 0.43 6.55
CA ASP A 64 5.43 1.77 7.08
C ASP A 64 6.29 2.83 6.38
N ASP A 65 7.53 2.48 6.06
CA ASP A 65 8.41 3.37 5.29
C ASP A 65 7.89 3.55 3.86
N GLU A 66 7.40 2.50 3.20
CA GLU A 66 6.75 2.69 1.89
C GLU A 66 5.45 3.48 1.98
N ALA A 67 4.64 3.28 3.02
CA ALA A 67 3.47 4.11 3.24
C ALA A 67 3.86 5.60 3.38
N LYS A 68 4.94 5.94 4.11
CA LYS A 68 5.41 7.33 4.21
C LYS A 68 5.88 7.89 2.86
N THR A 69 6.55 7.08 2.05
CA THR A 69 7.00 7.48 0.70
C THR A 69 5.79 7.80 -0.19
N LEU A 70 4.82 6.88 -0.24
CA LEU A 70 3.55 7.08 -0.94
C LEU A 70 2.77 8.31 -0.40
N GLU A 71 2.75 8.55 0.92
CA GLU A 71 2.14 9.76 1.50
C GLU A 71 2.81 11.02 0.96
N ALA A 72 4.14 11.05 0.89
CA ALA A 72 4.89 12.20 0.40
C ALA A 72 4.63 12.46 -1.10
N GLU A 73 4.59 11.41 -1.91
CA GLU A 73 4.26 11.49 -3.35
C GLU A 73 2.83 11.98 -3.56
N LEU A 74 1.90 11.50 -2.73
CA LEU A 74 0.50 11.93 -2.77
C LEU A 74 0.35 13.39 -2.31
N GLN A 75 1.09 13.83 -1.30
CA GLN A 75 1.13 15.24 -0.89
C GLN A 75 1.75 16.16 -1.96
N ALA A 76 2.63 15.65 -2.81
CA ALA A 76 3.20 16.40 -3.92
C ALA A 76 2.17 16.69 -5.03
N VAL A 77 1.05 15.97 -5.06
CA VAL A 77 -0.09 16.29 -5.92
C VAL A 77 -0.72 17.60 -5.45
N ALA A 78 -0.51 18.68 -6.21
CA ALA A 78 -0.80 20.07 -5.82
C ALA A 78 -2.24 20.37 -5.33
N VAL A 79 -3.19 19.47 -5.57
CA VAL A 79 -4.59 19.60 -5.18
C VAL A 79 -4.93 18.89 -3.86
N LEU A 80 -3.98 18.17 -3.26
CA LEU A 80 -4.21 17.37 -2.06
C LEU A 80 -3.81 18.10 -0.79
N THR A 81 -4.72 18.12 0.18
CA THR A 81 -4.38 18.53 1.54
C THR A 81 -3.70 17.37 2.27
N LYS A 82 -2.82 17.68 3.22
CA LYS A 82 -2.19 16.68 4.10
C LYS A 82 -3.20 15.72 4.72
N ALA A 83 -4.36 16.23 5.18
CA ALA A 83 -5.39 15.40 5.80
C ALA A 83 -6.02 14.39 4.83
N ILE A 84 -6.15 14.73 3.55
CA ILE A 84 -6.66 13.82 2.52
C ILE A 84 -5.60 12.76 2.21
N ALA A 85 -4.34 13.18 2.02
CA ALA A 85 -3.24 12.26 1.76
C ALA A 85 -3.10 11.22 2.89
N GLN A 86 -3.16 11.67 4.15
CA GLN A 86 -3.12 10.80 5.33
C GLN A 86 -4.28 9.80 5.38
N ARG A 87 -5.49 10.22 5.04
CA ARG A 87 -6.64 9.30 5.01
C ARG A 87 -6.48 8.23 3.94
N ALA A 88 -6.04 8.61 2.74
CA ALA A 88 -5.81 7.66 1.66
C ALA A 88 -4.73 6.65 2.05
N ILE A 89 -3.58 7.14 2.54
CA ILE A 89 -2.44 6.27 2.78
C ILE A 89 -2.65 5.33 3.97
N ASN A 90 -3.34 5.77 5.02
CA ASN A 90 -3.68 4.89 6.14
C ASN A 90 -4.60 3.74 5.69
N ALA A 91 -5.54 4.02 4.78
CA ALA A 91 -6.41 3.00 4.22
C ALA A 91 -5.65 2.05 3.28
N PHE A 92 -4.76 2.59 2.45
CA PHE A 92 -3.87 1.83 1.58
C PHE A 92 -2.99 0.87 2.39
N GLN A 93 -2.20 1.41 3.33
CA GLN A 93 -1.25 0.66 4.15
C GLN A 93 -1.92 -0.49 4.89
N ARG A 94 -3.07 -0.22 5.52
CA ARG A 94 -3.83 -1.23 6.25
C ARG A 94 -4.29 -2.37 5.33
N ALA A 95 -4.92 -2.03 4.20
CA ALA A 95 -5.40 -3.04 3.26
C ALA A 95 -4.26 -3.86 2.65
N LEU A 96 -3.12 -3.21 2.38
CA LEU A 96 -1.94 -3.86 1.85
C LEU A 96 -1.31 -4.84 2.85
N VAL A 97 -1.03 -4.38 4.07
CA VAL A 97 -0.44 -5.21 5.13
C VAL A 97 -1.35 -6.39 5.47
N ASP A 98 -2.65 -6.14 5.68
CA ASP A 98 -3.63 -7.19 5.96
C ASP A 98 -3.70 -8.21 4.81
N GLY A 99 -3.66 -7.72 3.56
CA GLY A 99 -3.69 -8.57 2.36
C GLY A 99 -2.44 -9.44 2.21
N VAL A 100 -1.25 -8.88 2.42
CA VAL A 100 0.02 -9.64 2.37
C VAL A 100 0.07 -10.69 3.48
N LYS A 101 -0.25 -10.32 4.72
CA LYS A 101 -0.27 -11.27 5.85
C LYS A 101 -1.27 -12.39 5.62
N ALA A 102 -2.47 -12.09 5.11
CA ALA A 102 -3.47 -13.10 4.77
C ALA A 102 -2.99 -14.02 3.65
N ALA A 103 -2.38 -13.47 2.59
CA ALA A 103 -1.83 -14.26 1.50
C ALA A 103 -0.77 -15.24 2.01
N ILE A 104 0.18 -14.79 2.83
CA ILE A 104 1.23 -15.65 3.41
C ILE A 104 0.61 -16.73 4.31
N ALA A 105 -0.32 -16.38 5.20
CA ALA A 105 -0.97 -17.34 6.09
C ALA A 105 -1.73 -18.46 5.35
N THR A 106 -2.14 -18.26 4.10
CA THR A 106 -2.81 -19.30 3.30
C THR A 106 -1.86 -20.27 2.60
N VAL A 107 -0.55 -19.99 2.61
CA VAL A 107 0.45 -20.80 1.88
C VAL A 107 1.54 -21.39 2.80
N VAL A 108 1.54 -21.04 4.09
CA VAL A 108 2.39 -21.64 5.14
C VAL A 108 1.64 -22.74 5.89
#